data_AF-A0A382PRI0-F1
#
_entry.id   AF-A0A382PRI0-F1
#
_cell.length_a   1.000
_cell.length_b   1.000
_cell.length_c   1.000
_cell.angle_alpha   90.00
_cell.angle_beta   90.00
_cell.angle_gamma   90.00
#
_symmetry.space_group_name_H-M   'P 1'
#
loop_
_entity.id
_entity.type
_entity.pdbx_description
1 polymer ?
#
loop_
_entity_poly.entity_id
_entity_poly.type
_entity_poly.pdbx_seq_one_letter_code
_entity_poly.pdbx_strand_id
1 'polypeptide(L)'
;MKKSKLPKTFIILIIIINFLFFSFLQSQSIIDAFLIGNNTTILRGTQQDGLITPRDLDFHKDANRQNELWVINEGGTPYGNNTQYIETVCIPQNSNVTFTIYDSYGDGICCSSGNGSYDVNVCGVTVTSGGNFGSQESTSFNVSTCDDACAENEVEVIISILTDNYGGETSWDIVDDDNSTVYGMHADAGGSTVTYYNAGQDNQWAEYRKDSFSGHFMHTASAIAMSENGTFANTLDCQDANNNTNGYFTGCTLWDSDTTIYARINQNGPLLGSHIDMIHQSPYSEGIASA
;
A
#
# COMPACT_ATOMS: atom_id res chain seq x y z
N MET A 1 38.34 68.85 20.52
CA MET A 1 37.82 67.65 19.82
C MET A 1 36.42 67.94 19.30
N LYS A 2 36.26 68.23 17.99
CA LYS A 2 34.95 68.43 17.36
C LYS A 2 34.37 67.06 16.99
N LYS A 3 33.24 66.68 17.59
CA LYS A 3 32.48 65.48 17.20
C LYS A 3 31.92 65.69 15.79
N SER A 4 32.35 64.88 14.82
CA SER A 4 31.77 64.87 13.48
C SER A 4 30.34 64.32 13.59
N LYS A 5 29.35 65.12 13.20
CA LYS A 5 27.98 64.65 13.05
C LYS A 5 27.85 63.97 11.69
N LEU A 6 27.46 62.70 11.70
CA LEU A 6 27.16 61.94 10.49
C LEU A 6 26.07 62.70 9.69
N PRO A 7 26.23 62.92 8.37
CA PRO A 7 25.26 63.68 7.59
C PRO A 7 23.90 62.98 7.56
N LYS A 8 22.81 63.74 7.77
CA LYS A 8 21.43 63.20 7.85
C LYS A 8 21.02 62.39 6.61
N THR A 9 21.55 62.73 5.44
CA THR A 9 21.36 61.99 4.19
C THR A 9 21.96 60.58 4.22
N PHE A 10 23.06 60.37 4.94
CA PHE A 10 23.70 59.07 5.09
C PHE A 10 22.88 58.12 5.99
N ILE A 11 22.25 58.67 7.03
CA ILE A 11 21.34 57.92 7.92
C ILE A 11 20.07 57.52 7.17
N ILE A 12 19.50 58.41 6.35
CA ILE A 12 18.32 58.11 5.52
C ILE A 12 18.63 57.03 4.48
N LEU A 13 19.81 57.08 3.85
CA LEU A 13 20.23 56.05 2.90
C LEU A 13 20.40 54.67 3.57
N ILE A 14 20.98 54.62 4.77
CA ILE A 14 21.10 53.38 5.56
C ILE A 14 19.73 52.83 5.95
N ILE A 15 18.79 53.69 6.35
CA ILE A 15 17.43 53.27 6.70
C ILE A 15 16.70 52.73 5.47
N ILE A 16 16.79 53.39 4.31
CA ILE A 16 16.17 52.95 3.06
C ILE A 16 16.77 51.62 2.58
N ILE A 17 18.10 51.45 2.66
CA ILE A 17 18.77 50.18 2.32
C ILE A 17 18.33 49.07 3.28
N ASN A 18 18.24 49.32 4.58
CA ASN A 18 17.75 48.33 5.54
C ASN A 18 16.27 48.01 5.34
N PHE A 19 15.44 48.99 4.99
CA PHE A 19 14.00 48.78 4.71
C PHE A 19 13.79 47.96 3.42
N LEU A 20 14.61 48.21 2.39
CA LEU A 20 14.65 47.41 1.16
C LEU A 20 15.14 45.97 1.41
N PHE A 21 16.12 45.77 2.29
CA PHE A 21 16.59 44.43 2.68
C PHE A 21 15.55 43.67 3.54
N PHE A 22 14.79 44.35 4.40
CA PHE A 22 13.73 43.72 5.22
C PHE A 22 12.59 43.14 4.38
N SER A 23 12.27 43.74 3.24
CA SER A 23 11.21 43.25 2.33
C SER A 23 11.60 42.00 1.51
N PHE A 24 12.87 41.61 1.46
CA PHE A 24 13.35 40.42 0.74
C PHE A 24 13.67 39.22 1.65
N LEU A 25 13.39 39.33 2.95
CA LEU A 25 13.66 38.30 3.97
C LEU A 25 12.38 37.66 4.53
N GLN A 26 11.34 37.51 3.70
CA GLN A 26 10.25 36.61 4.05
C GLN A 26 10.77 35.19 3.80
N SER A 27 11.01 34.44 4.88
CA SER A 27 11.08 32.98 4.83
C SER A 27 9.70 32.49 4.38
N GLN A 28 9.45 32.43 3.07
CA GLN A 28 8.27 31.75 2.55
C GLN A 28 8.43 30.28 2.92
N SER A 29 7.47 29.76 3.68
CA SER A 29 7.48 28.36 4.04
C SER A 29 7.54 27.53 2.75
N ILE A 30 8.29 26.43 2.75
CA ILE A 30 8.25 25.48 1.62
C ILE A 30 6.82 25.00 1.35
N ILE A 31 5.98 24.96 2.41
CA ILE A 31 4.55 24.69 2.31
C ILE A 31 3.84 25.82 1.56
N ASP A 32 4.14 27.08 1.87
CA ASP A 32 3.53 28.20 1.15
C ASP A 32 3.92 28.13 -0.33
N ALA A 33 5.21 27.96 -0.64
CA ALA A 33 5.69 27.81 -2.01
C ALA A 33 5.01 26.64 -2.75
N PHE A 34 4.76 25.52 -2.07
CA PHE A 34 3.98 24.41 -2.63
C PHE A 34 2.50 24.77 -2.82
N LEU A 35 1.84 25.41 -1.85
CA LEU A 35 0.41 25.71 -1.91
C LEU A 35 0.05 26.80 -2.93
N ILE A 36 0.93 27.79 -3.13
CA ILE A 36 0.70 28.90 -4.07
C ILE A 36 1.49 28.76 -5.38
N GLY A 37 2.39 27.78 -5.47
CA GLY A 37 3.22 27.52 -6.64
C GLY A 37 2.48 26.78 -7.76
N ASN A 38 2.96 26.96 -8.99
CA ASN A 38 2.52 26.14 -10.11
C ASN A 38 3.36 24.84 -10.13
N ASN A 39 2.93 23.85 -9.36
CA ASN A 39 3.67 22.58 -9.24
C ASN A 39 3.33 21.66 -10.42
N THR A 40 4.36 21.04 -10.98
CA THR A 40 4.20 19.90 -11.89
C THR A 40 4.32 18.61 -11.09
N THR A 41 3.34 17.73 -11.20
CA THR A 41 3.39 16.38 -10.62
C THR A 41 3.87 15.39 -11.67
N ILE A 42 4.62 14.38 -11.22
CA ILE A 42 5.06 13.25 -12.03
C ILE A 42 4.56 12.00 -11.34
N LEU A 43 3.90 11.11 -12.08
CA LEU A 43 3.52 9.79 -11.57
C LEU A 43 4.80 8.99 -11.33
N ARG A 44 5.06 8.62 -10.07
CA ARG A 44 6.28 7.91 -9.64
C ARG A 44 6.00 6.51 -9.09
N GLY A 45 4.74 6.13 -8.92
CA GLY A 45 4.36 4.83 -8.37
C GLY A 45 2.91 4.51 -8.67
N THR A 46 2.63 3.24 -8.93
CA THR A 46 1.29 2.73 -9.23
C THR A 46 1.04 1.40 -8.53
N GLN A 47 -0.15 0.84 -8.69
CA GLN A 47 -0.48 -0.50 -8.22
C GLN A 47 0.42 -1.59 -8.84
N GLN A 48 1.00 -1.36 -10.03
CA GLN A 48 1.96 -2.29 -10.65
C GLN A 48 3.25 -2.45 -9.83
N ASP A 49 3.60 -1.43 -9.04
CA ASP A 49 4.72 -1.48 -8.09
C ASP A 49 4.35 -2.23 -6.79
N GLY A 50 3.12 -2.72 -6.69
CA GLY A 50 2.56 -3.37 -5.52
C GLY A 50 1.92 -2.40 -4.52
N LEU A 51 1.62 -1.16 -4.90
CA LEU A 51 0.87 -0.23 -4.05
C LEU A 51 -0.61 -0.66 -3.98
N ILE A 52 -1.01 -1.24 -2.85
CA ILE A 52 -2.35 -1.80 -2.64
C ILE A 52 -2.90 -1.17 -1.37
N THR A 53 -3.84 -0.24 -1.52
CA THR A 53 -4.37 0.56 -0.41
C THR A 53 -3.23 1.16 0.45
N PRO A 54 -2.33 1.98 -0.14
CA PRO A 54 -1.24 2.59 0.61
C PRO A 54 -1.79 3.55 1.67
N ARG A 55 -1.28 3.45 2.90
CA ARG A 55 -1.80 4.19 4.07
C ARG A 55 -0.86 5.28 4.55
N ASP A 56 0.44 5.01 4.53
CA ASP A 56 1.46 5.93 5.02
C ASP A 56 2.80 5.69 4.35
N LEU A 57 3.72 6.63 4.51
CA LEU A 57 5.07 6.56 3.96
C LEU A 57 6.11 7.21 4.89
N ASP A 58 7.34 6.72 4.82
CA ASP A 58 8.47 7.39 5.46
C ASP A 58 9.76 7.18 4.65
N PHE A 59 10.69 8.13 4.80
CA PHE A 59 12.03 8.04 4.23
C PHE A 59 12.98 7.36 5.21
N HIS A 60 13.86 6.52 4.68
CA HIS A 60 14.92 5.90 5.46
C HIS A 60 15.86 6.97 6.06
N LYS A 61 16.30 6.77 7.31
CA LYS A 61 17.07 7.78 8.06
C LYS A 61 18.59 7.69 7.88
N ASP A 62 19.14 6.55 7.46
CA ASP A 62 20.56 6.43 7.11
C ASP A 62 20.91 7.33 5.91
N ALA A 63 21.93 8.16 6.07
CA ALA A 63 22.44 9.08 5.04
C ALA A 63 22.79 8.39 3.71
N ASN A 64 23.23 7.13 3.74
CA ASN A 64 23.55 6.35 2.54
C ASN A 64 22.30 5.83 1.82
N ARG A 65 21.14 5.85 2.49
CA ARG A 65 19.84 5.34 2.02
C ARG A 65 18.78 6.46 1.94
N GLN A 66 19.19 7.72 1.99
CA GLN A 66 18.30 8.90 2.08
C GLN A 66 17.26 9.05 0.95
N ASN A 67 17.45 8.35 -0.18
CA ASN A 67 16.49 8.32 -1.29
C ASN A 67 15.68 7.02 -1.33
N GLU A 68 15.59 6.30 -0.21
CA GLU A 68 14.66 5.18 -0.06
C GLU A 68 13.37 5.69 0.59
N LEU A 69 12.29 5.64 -0.20
CA LEU A 69 10.94 5.94 0.25
C LEU A 69 10.20 4.63 0.47
N TRP A 70 9.77 4.38 1.70
CA TRP A 70 9.01 3.18 2.04
C TRP A 70 7.55 3.56 2.18
N VAL A 71 6.69 2.85 1.47
CA VAL A 71 5.24 3.00 1.54
C VAL A 71 4.68 1.75 2.19
N ILE A 72 3.82 1.90 3.18
CA ILE A 72 3.11 0.79 3.81
C ILE A 72 1.72 0.65 3.21
N ASN A 73 1.37 -0.58 2.86
CA ASN A 73 0.04 -0.97 2.42
C ASN A 73 -0.75 -1.54 3.58
N GLU A 74 -2.04 -1.24 3.63
CA GLU A 74 -2.96 -1.85 4.59
C GLU A 74 -3.01 -3.38 4.45
N GLY A 75 -2.92 -3.86 3.20
CA GLY A 75 -3.19 -5.24 2.83
C GLY A 75 -4.68 -5.49 2.58
N GLY A 76 -5.03 -6.72 2.21
CA GLY A 76 -6.43 -7.14 2.21
C GLY A 76 -6.93 -7.45 3.61
N THR A 77 -8.25 -7.52 3.75
CA THR A 77 -8.91 -8.12 4.92
C THR A 77 -9.28 -9.55 4.58
N PRO A 78 -9.07 -10.53 5.48
CA PRO A 78 -9.42 -11.92 5.18
C PRO A 78 -10.92 -12.05 4.91
N TYR A 79 -11.29 -12.79 3.87
CA TYR A 79 -12.67 -13.21 3.70
C TYR A 79 -13.12 -14.10 4.85
N GLY A 80 -14.40 -14.03 5.17
CA GLY A 80 -15.05 -14.90 6.14
C GLY A 80 -15.24 -16.30 5.58
N ASN A 81 -15.30 -17.29 6.47
CA ASN A 81 -15.50 -18.69 6.10
C ASN A 81 -16.92 -18.93 5.60
N ASN A 82 -17.09 -19.83 4.63
CA ASN A 82 -18.37 -20.26 4.07
C ASN A 82 -19.30 -19.09 3.69
N THR A 83 -18.72 -18.01 3.16
CA THR A 83 -19.41 -16.75 2.90
C THR A 83 -19.34 -16.43 1.42
N GLN A 84 -20.44 -15.88 0.88
CA GLN A 84 -20.50 -15.44 -0.50
C GLN A 84 -20.10 -13.96 -0.61
N TYR A 85 -19.16 -13.70 -1.50
CA TYR A 85 -18.70 -12.39 -1.92
C TYR A 85 -19.06 -12.18 -3.39
N ILE A 86 -19.50 -10.97 -3.72
CA ILE A 86 -19.80 -10.56 -5.09
C ILE A 86 -19.08 -9.24 -5.30
N GLU A 87 -18.12 -9.26 -6.22
CA GLU A 87 -17.25 -8.14 -6.54
C GLU A 87 -17.51 -7.71 -7.97
N THR A 88 -17.42 -6.41 -8.23
CA THR A 88 -17.77 -5.83 -9.52
C THR A 88 -16.66 -4.90 -9.97
N VAL A 89 -16.11 -5.17 -11.15
CA VAL A 89 -14.96 -4.45 -11.71
C VAL A 89 -15.35 -3.91 -13.08
N CYS A 90 -15.14 -2.61 -13.31
CA CYS A 90 -15.32 -2.00 -14.63
C CYS A 90 -14.00 -2.07 -15.41
N ILE A 91 -14.03 -2.70 -16.58
CA ILE A 91 -12.84 -2.94 -17.41
C ILE A 91 -13.07 -2.40 -18.82
N PRO A 92 -12.08 -1.74 -19.46
CA PRO A 92 -12.23 -1.27 -20.84
C PRO A 92 -12.68 -2.38 -21.79
N GLN A 93 -13.66 -2.06 -22.64
CA GLN A 93 -14.21 -3.00 -23.61
C GLN A 93 -13.15 -3.48 -24.61
N ASN A 94 -13.24 -4.73 -25.03
CA ASN A 94 -12.31 -5.44 -25.91
C ASN A 94 -10.90 -5.67 -25.34
N SER A 95 -10.66 -5.41 -24.05
CA SER A 95 -9.41 -5.79 -23.39
C SER A 95 -9.29 -7.31 -23.26
N ASN A 96 -8.08 -7.84 -23.45
CA ASN A 96 -7.75 -9.20 -23.05
C ASN A 96 -7.20 -9.15 -21.62
N VAL A 97 -7.83 -9.90 -20.74
CA VAL A 97 -7.48 -9.91 -19.32
C VAL A 97 -7.35 -11.33 -18.81
N THR A 98 -6.53 -11.49 -17.79
CA THR A 98 -6.39 -12.73 -17.04
C THR A 98 -6.94 -12.52 -15.64
N PHE A 99 -7.96 -13.31 -15.28
CA PHE A 99 -8.38 -13.47 -13.89
C PHE A 99 -7.54 -14.54 -13.23
N THR A 100 -6.98 -14.24 -12.06
CA THR A 100 -6.28 -15.22 -11.23
C THR A 100 -6.92 -15.25 -9.85
N ILE A 101 -7.21 -16.45 -9.36
CA ILE A 101 -7.60 -16.71 -7.97
C ILE A 101 -6.47 -17.46 -7.28
N TYR A 102 -6.23 -17.13 -6.01
CA TYR A 102 -5.15 -17.66 -5.19
C TYR A 102 -5.70 -18.26 -3.90
N ASP A 103 -4.97 -19.23 -3.38
CA ASP A 103 -5.21 -19.89 -2.10
C ASP A 103 -3.87 -20.10 -1.39
N SER A 104 -3.68 -19.44 -0.25
CA SER A 104 -2.37 -19.34 0.37
C SER A 104 -1.88 -20.64 1.04
N TYR A 105 -2.77 -21.54 1.50
CA TYR A 105 -2.39 -22.89 1.94
C TYR A 105 -2.17 -23.84 0.77
N GLY A 106 -2.81 -23.59 -0.37
CA GLY A 106 -2.65 -24.33 -1.60
C GLY A 106 -3.45 -25.63 -1.67
N ASP A 107 -4.50 -25.76 -0.87
CA ASP A 107 -5.52 -26.81 -1.02
C ASP A 107 -6.75 -26.35 -1.82
N GLY A 108 -6.79 -25.07 -2.18
CA GLY A 108 -7.85 -24.47 -2.97
C GLY A 108 -9.15 -24.36 -2.18
N ILE A 109 -10.13 -23.66 -2.76
CA ILE A 109 -11.40 -23.39 -2.06
C ILE A 109 -12.40 -24.57 -2.13
N CYS A 110 -12.00 -25.74 -2.64
CA CYS A 110 -12.82 -26.95 -2.73
C CYS A 110 -11.89 -28.18 -2.74
N CYS A 111 -12.24 -29.36 -2.21
CA CYS A 111 -13.55 -29.86 -1.79
C CYS A 111 -13.50 -30.67 -0.48
N SER A 112 -12.28 -30.84 0.05
CA SER A 112 -12.04 -31.59 1.29
C SER A 112 -12.08 -30.67 2.52
N SER A 113 -11.64 -29.43 2.33
CA SER A 113 -11.61 -28.39 3.36
C SER A 113 -12.86 -27.50 3.37
N GLY A 114 -13.83 -27.74 2.49
CA GLY A 114 -15.10 -27.02 2.40
C GLY A 114 -15.65 -27.11 0.98
N ASN A 115 -16.84 -26.58 0.75
CA ASN A 115 -17.45 -26.52 -0.58
C ASN A 115 -17.53 -25.07 -1.06
N GLY A 116 -16.37 -24.45 -1.25
CA GLY A 116 -16.26 -23.16 -1.93
C GLY A 116 -16.25 -23.32 -3.46
N SER A 117 -16.42 -22.20 -4.14
CA SER A 117 -16.41 -22.11 -5.60
C SER A 117 -16.28 -20.66 -6.05
N TYR A 118 -15.84 -20.42 -7.28
CA TYR A 118 -15.89 -19.11 -7.91
C TYR A 118 -16.56 -19.16 -9.28
N ASP A 119 -17.14 -18.04 -9.70
CA ASP A 119 -17.71 -17.79 -11.03
C ASP A 119 -17.35 -16.36 -11.45
N VAL A 120 -16.84 -16.21 -12.68
CA VAL A 120 -16.58 -14.91 -13.30
C VAL A 120 -17.53 -14.74 -14.48
N ASN A 121 -18.29 -13.66 -14.46
CA ASN A 121 -19.32 -13.36 -15.43
C ASN A 121 -19.03 -12.04 -16.14
N VAL A 122 -19.13 -12.04 -17.46
CA VAL A 122 -19.03 -10.86 -18.32
C VAL A 122 -20.28 -10.79 -19.18
N CYS A 123 -21.00 -9.68 -19.12
CA CYS A 123 -22.21 -9.48 -19.94
C CYS A 123 -23.29 -10.58 -19.79
N GLY A 124 -23.44 -11.15 -18.59
CA GLY A 124 -24.38 -12.24 -18.33
C GLY A 124 -23.87 -13.64 -18.72
N VAL A 125 -22.65 -13.75 -19.25
CA VAL A 125 -22.03 -15.01 -19.66
C VAL A 125 -20.90 -15.37 -18.68
N THR A 126 -20.98 -16.55 -18.08
CA THR A 126 -19.86 -17.12 -17.30
C THR A 126 -18.69 -17.41 -18.23
N VAL A 127 -17.55 -16.72 -17.99
CA VAL A 127 -16.30 -16.92 -18.75
C VAL A 127 -15.39 -17.94 -18.08
N THR A 128 -15.44 -18.07 -16.77
CA THR A 128 -14.74 -19.11 -16.01
C THR A 128 -15.45 -19.40 -14.69
N SER A 129 -15.30 -20.63 -14.19
CA SER A 129 -15.82 -21.06 -12.90
C SER A 129 -15.01 -22.23 -12.39
N GLY A 130 -14.78 -22.30 -11.08
CA GLY A 130 -13.91 -23.32 -10.52
C GLY A 130 -13.94 -23.38 -9.00
N GLY A 131 -12.89 -23.95 -8.43
CA GLY A 131 -12.71 -24.05 -6.98
C GLY A 131 -11.77 -25.16 -6.52
N ASN A 132 -11.57 -26.20 -7.35
CA ASN A 132 -10.63 -27.29 -7.07
C ASN A 132 -9.30 -27.02 -7.78
N PHE A 133 -8.47 -26.19 -7.14
CA PHE A 133 -7.12 -25.86 -7.60
C PHE A 133 -6.13 -26.02 -6.44
N GLY A 134 -4.83 -25.85 -6.70
CA GLY A 134 -3.81 -25.85 -5.65
C GLY A 134 -3.68 -24.46 -5.05
N SER A 135 -2.51 -23.83 -5.22
CA SER A 135 -2.25 -22.47 -4.75
C SER A 135 -2.83 -21.36 -5.64
N GLN A 136 -3.16 -21.66 -6.89
CA GLN A 136 -3.79 -20.71 -7.81
C GLN A 136 -4.43 -21.38 -9.02
N GLU A 137 -5.36 -20.67 -9.64
CA GLU A 137 -5.94 -20.95 -10.96
C GLU A 137 -6.08 -19.65 -11.74
N SER A 138 -5.83 -19.68 -13.05
CA SER A 138 -5.93 -18.50 -13.91
C SER A 138 -6.69 -18.81 -15.19
N THR A 139 -7.45 -17.83 -15.69
CA THR A 139 -8.15 -17.94 -16.98
C THR A 139 -8.12 -16.59 -17.69
N SER A 140 -7.59 -16.58 -18.92
CA SER A 140 -7.64 -15.42 -19.80
C SER A 140 -8.94 -15.39 -20.59
N PHE A 141 -9.55 -14.21 -20.70
CA PHE A 141 -10.76 -13.98 -21.50
C PHE A 141 -10.76 -12.57 -22.09
N ASN A 142 -11.56 -12.38 -23.13
CA ASN A 142 -11.78 -11.06 -23.71
C ASN A 142 -13.02 -10.41 -23.07
N VAL A 143 -12.86 -9.17 -22.62
CA VAL A 143 -13.96 -8.35 -22.13
C VAL A 143 -14.81 -7.93 -23.32
N SER A 144 -15.94 -8.61 -23.50
CA SER A 144 -16.87 -8.37 -24.61
C SER A 144 -17.55 -7.00 -24.50
N THR A 145 -18.38 -6.64 -25.48
CA THR A 145 -19.18 -5.40 -25.45
C THR A 145 -20.61 -5.68 -25.01
N CYS A 146 -21.09 -4.97 -24.00
CA CYS A 146 -22.49 -4.98 -23.59
C CYS A 146 -22.87 -3.68 -22.87
N ASP A 147 -24.17 -3.46 -22.71
CA ASP A 147 -24.70 -2.36 -21.92
C ASP A 147 -24.72 -2.77 -20.44
N ASP A 148 -24.14 -1.96 -19.57
CA ASP A 148 -24.12 -2.18 -18.13
C ASP A 148 -24.04 -0.86 -17.33
N ALA A 149 -23.65 -0.95 -16.06
CA ALA A 149 -23.58 0.18 -15.14
C ALA A 149 -22.25 0.95 -15.15
N CYS A 150 -21.24 0.48 -15.89
CA CYS A 150 -19.93 1.10 -15.97
C CYS A 150 -19.92 2.35 -16.86
N ALA A 151 -18.81 3.09 -16.87
CA ALA A 151 -18.66 4.29 -17.67
C ALA A 151 -18.63 3.98 -19.18
N GLU A 152 -18.75 5.01 -20.03
CA GLU A 152 -18.66 4.82 -21.48
C GLU A 152 -17.33 4.14 -21.87
N ASN A 153 -17.43 3.02 -22.61
CA ASN A 153 -16.32 2.16 -23.06
C ASN A 153 -15.71 1.23 -21.99
N GLU A 154 -16.37 1.07 -20.85
CA GLU A 154 -16.05 0.04 -19.87
C GLU A 154 -17.19 -0.98 -19.80
N VAL A 155 -16.86 -2.19 -19.34
CA VAL A 155 -17.79 -3.29 -19.18
C VAL A 155 -17.62 -3.93 -17.80
N GLU A 156 -18.76 -4.29 -17.22
CA GLU A 156 -18.87 -4.91 -15.91
C GLU A 156 -18.41 -6.38 -15.96
N VAL A 157 -17.40 -6.68 -15.14
CA VAL A 157 -16.98 -8.04 -14.81
C VAL A 157 -17.40 -8.33 -13.38
N ILE A 158 -18.27 -9.33 -13.22
CA ILE A 158 -18.80 -9.75 -11.92
C ILE A 158 -18.07 -11.01 -11.47
N ILE A 159 -17.52 -10.98 -10.27
CA ILE A 159 -16.78 -12.08 -9.68
C ILE A 159 -17.57 -12.53 -8.45
N SER A 160 -18.11 -13.75 -8.49
CA SER A 160 -18.82 -14.36 -7.37
C SER A 160 -17.94 -15.43 -6.75
N ILE A 161 -17.61 -15.28 -5.48
CA ILE A 161 -16.78 -16.24 -4.73
C ILE A 161 -17.57 -16.72 -3.53
N LEU A 162 -17.75 -18.02 -3.42
CA LEU A 162 -18.15 -18.72 -2.20
C LEU A 162 -16.88 -19.30 -1.57
N THR A 163 -16.49 -18.78 -0.42
CA THR A 163 -15.33 -19.31 0.32
C THR A 163 -15.64 -20.65 0.97
N ASP A 164 -14.59 -21.38 1.34
CA ASP A 164 -14.67 -22.68 2.00
C ASP A 164 -14.58 -22.53 3.53
N ASN A 165 -14.11 -23.55 4.29
CA ASN A 165 -13.96 -23.38 5.74
C ASN A 165 -12.82 -22.45 6.15
N TYR A 166 -12.00 -21.97 5.20
CA TYR A 166 -10.87 -21.10 5.39
C TYR A 166 -10.92 -19.95 4.36
N GLY A 167 -11.91 -19.06 4.49
CA GLY A 167 -12.04 -17.96 3.52
C GLY A 167 -10.86 -16.98 3.52
N GLY A 168 -10.17 -16.84 4.65
CA GLY A 168 -9.13 -15.83 4.85
C GLY A 168 -7.87 -15.99 3.98
N GLU A 169 -7.74 -17.11 3.28
CA GLU A 169 -6.62 -17.39 2.38
C GLU A 169 -6.96 -17.21 0.89
N THR A 170 -8.22 -16.91 0.57
CA THR A 170 -8.64 -16.65 -0.80
C THR A 170 -8.36 -15.20 -1.18
N SER A 171 -7.65 -15.01 -2.29
CA SER A 171 -7.43 -13.70 -2.91
C SER A 171 -7.51 -13.80 -4.43
N TRP A 172 -7.60 -12.68 -5.13
CA TRP A 172 -7.74 -12.68 -6.60
C TRP A 172 -7.32 -11.35 -7.23
N ASP A 173 -6.99 -11.38 -8.51
CA ASP A 173 -6.79 -10.20 -9.36
C ASP A 173 -7.33 -10.39 -10.79
N ILE A 174 -7.53 -9.27 -11.48
CA ILE A 174 -7.74 -9.20 -12.92
C ILE A 174 -6.71 -8.26 -13.51
N VAL A 175 -5.89 -8.80 -14.41
CA VAL A 175 -4.75 -8.09 -15.01
C VAL A 175 -4.89 -8.03 -16.52
N ASP A 176 -4.62 -6.87 -17.10
CA ASP A 176 -4.54 -6.64 -18.55
C ASP A 176 -3.34 -7.39 -19.15
N ASP A 177 -3.59 -8.20 -20.18
CA ASP A 177 -2.56 -9.04 -20.80
C ASP A 177 -1.53 -8.23 -21.61
N ASP A 178 -1.89 -7.02 -22.09
CA ASP A 178 -1.06 -6.21 -22.98
C ASP A 178 -0.14 -5.25 -22.20
N ASN A 179 -0.63 -4.69 -21.09
CA ASN A 179 0.08 -3.64 -20.35
C ASN A 179 0.24 -3.91 -18.85
N SER A 180 -0.22 -5.06 -18.36
CA SER A 180 -0.14 -5.47 -16.95
C SER A 180 -0.86 -4.54 -15.97
N THR A 181 -1.83 -3.74 -16.43
CA THR A 181 -2.68 -2.93 -15.54
C THR A 181 -3.57 -3.87 -14.74
N VAL A 182 -3.64 -3.67 -13.42
CA VAL A 182 -4.58 -4.40 -12.55
C VAL A 182 -5.90 -3.63 -12.55
N TYR A 183 -6.97 -4.23 -13.08
CA TYR A 183 -8.29 -3.60 -13.12
C TYR A 183 -9.09 -3.80 -11.84
N GLY A 184 -8.91 -4.94 -11.17
CA GLY A 184 -9.56 -5.23 -9.90
C GLY A 184 -8.77 -6.28 -9.14
N MET A 185 -8.85 -6.23 -7.81
CA MET A 185 -8.23 -7.24 -6.95
C MET A 185 -8.88 -7.29 -5.58
N HIS A 186 -8.77 -8.46 -4.95
CA HIS A 186 -8.82 -8.62 -3.50
C HIS A 186 -7.46 -9.16 -3.06
N ALA A 187 -6.70 -8.38 -2.30
CA ALA A 187 -5.37 -8.80 -1.86
C ALA A 187 -5.43 -9.81 -0.71
N ASP A 188 -4.39 -10.64 -0.56
CA ASP A 188 -4.21 -11.48 0.62
C ASP A 188 -4.26 -10.65 1.91
N ALA A 189 -4.74 -11.28 2.98
CA ALA A 189 -4.77 -10.68 4.30
C ALA A 189 -3.38 -10.21 4.78
N GLY A 190 -3.33 -9.09 5.49
CA GLY A 190 -2.10 -8.55 6.06
C GLY A 190 -1.36 -7.57 5.15
N GLY A 191 -0.78 -6.55 5.78
CA GLY A 191 -0.08 -5.47 5.13
C GLY A 191 1.24 -5.86 4.49
N SER A 192 1.77 -4.95 3.72
CA SER A 192 2.99 -5.12 2.96
C SER A 192 3.70 -3.77 2.83
N THR A 193 4.88 -3.76 2.23
CA THR A 193 5.56 -2.50 1.90
C THR A 193 5.99 -2.48 0.44
N VAL A 194 6.08 -1.27 -0.10
CA VAL A 194 6.75 -0.97 -1.36
C VAL A 194 7.88 -0.01 -1.07
N THR A 195 9.10 -0.41 -1.37
CA THR A 195 10.28 0.45 -1.24
C THR A 195 10.65 1.01 -2.60
N TYR A 196 10.64 2.33 -2.72
CA TYR A 196 11.18 3.04 -3.88
C TYR A 196 12.62 3.46 -3.60
N TYR A 197 13.56 2.90 -4.35
CA TYR A 197 14.96 3.28 -4.33
C TYR A 197 15.23 4.39 -5.33
N ASN A 198 16.15 5.31 -5.01
CA ASN A 198 16.40 6.53 -5.78
C ASN A 198 15.11 7.36 -5.97
N ALA A 199 14.27 7.43 -4.94
CA ALA A 199 13.00 8.12 -4.96
C ALA A 199 13.14 9.56 -5.51
N GLY A 200 12.29 9.92 -6.47
CA GLY A 200 12.29 11.21 -7.15
C GLY A 200 13.27 11.33 -8.32
N GLN A 201 14.20 10.40 -8.49
CA GLN A 201 15.21 10.43 -9.56
C GLN A 201 14.74 9.66 -10.82
N ASP A 202 15.45 9.85 -11.94
CA ASP A 202 15.10 9.21 -13.22
C ASP A 202 15.38 7.71 -13.24
N ASN A 203 16.24 7.22 -12.35
CA ASN A 203 16.58 5.80 -12.15
C ASN A 203 15.86 5.20 -10.93
N GLN A 204 14.70 5.74 -10.54
CA GLN A 204 13.87 5.19 -9.48
C GLN A 204 13.37 3.79 -9.88
N TRP A 205 13.33 2.87 -8.90
CA TRP A 205 12.70 1.56 -9.07
C TRP A 205 12.06 1.10 -7.75
N ALA A 206 11.08 0.20 -7.84
CA ALA A 206 10.28 -0.27 -6.71
C ALA A 206 10.58 -1.73 -6.33
N GLU A 207 10.49 -2.05 -5.04
CA GLU A 207 10.52 -3.41 -4.51
C GLU A 207 9.33 -3.63 -3.58
N TYR A 208 8.39 -4.49 -4.00
CA TYR A 208 7.30 -4.97 -3.15
C TYR A 208 7.79 -6.06 -2.20
N ARG A 209 7.31 -6.02 -0.95
CA ARG A 209 7.61 -7.01 0.09
C ARG A 209 6.43 -7.28 1.00
N LYS A 210 6.16 -8.55 1.27
CA LYS A 210 5.16 -9.01 2.23
C LYS A 210 5.76 -10.13 3.08
N ASP A 211 5.67 -9.99 4.40
CA ASP A 211 6.10 -11.01 5.34
C ASP A 211 5.04 -12.12 5.46
N SER A 212 5.45 -13.37 5.61
CA SER A 212 4.52 -14.51 5.69
C SER A 212 3.61 -14.49 6.92
N PHE A 213 3.94 -13.71 7.96
CA PHE A 213 3.10 -13.49 9.14
C PHE A 213 2.53 -12.07 9.21
N SER A 214 2.58 -11.32 8.11
CA SER A 214 1.96 -9.99 7.98
C SER A 214 0.47 -9.97 8.31
N GLY A 215 -0.24 -11.09 8.13
CA GLY A 215 -1.65 -11.24 8.52
C GLY A 215 -1.93 -10.95 9.99
N HIS A 216 -0.92 -11.06 10.88
CA HIS A 216 -1.00 -10.67 12.28
C HIS A 216 -0.15 -9.42 12.57
N PHE A 217 1.10 -9.40 12.10
CA PHE A 217 2.06 -8.35 12.47
C PHE A 217 1.93 -7.04 11.68
N MET A 218 1.26 -7.08 10.52
CA MET A 218 0.85 -5.94 9.71
C MET A 218 -0.65 -6.00 9.40
N HIS A 219 -1.46 -6.61 10.27
CA HIS A 219 -2.92 -6.68 10.10
C HIS A 219 -3.53 -5.27 9.97
N THR A 220 -4.16 -4.95 8.84
CA THR A 220 -4.74 -3.61 8.58
C THR A 220 -3.74 -2.48 8.89
N ALA A 221 -2.52 -2.58 8.36
CA ALA A 221 -1.44 -1.66 8.76
C ALA A 221 -1.80 -0.20 8.46
N SER A 222 -1.68 0.69 9.47
CA SER A 222 -2.18 2.06 9.39
C SER A 222 -1.12 3.13 9.18
N ALA A 223 0.06 2.98 9.77
CA ALA A 223 1.15 3.95 9.67
C ALA A 223 2.52 3.28 9.73
N ILE A 224 3.56 3.97 9.26
CA ILE A 224 4.96 3.51 9.28
C ILE A 224 5.88 4.61 9.80
N ALA A 225 6.87 4.24 10.62
CA ALA A 225 7.92 5.15 11.04
C ALA A 225 9.29 4.49 10.92
N MET A 226 10.18 5.13 10.16
CA MET A 226 11.58 4.75 10.03
C MET A 226 12.39 5.37 11.17
N SER A 227 13.23 4.57 11.81
CA SER A 227 14.07 4.99 12.93
C SER A 227 15.54 5.12 12.54
N GLU A 228 16.28 5.99 13.23
CA GLU A 228 17.72 6.19 13.02
C GLU A 228 18.57 4.96 13.36
N ASN A 229 18.03 4.01 14.13
CA ASN A 229 18.72 2.80 14.56
C ASN A 229 18.62 1.63 13.55
N GLY A 230 18.18 1.87 12.32
CA GLY A 230 18.06 0.84 11.29
C GLY A 230 16.85 -0.08 11.47
N THR A 231 15.82 0.37 12.20
CA THR A 231 14.53 -0.33 12.31
C THR A 231 13.41 0.51 11.74
N PHE A 232 12.28 -0.12 11.46
CA PHE A 232 11.02 0.59 11.28
C PHE A 232 9.94 -0.08 12.11
N ALA A 233 8.88 0.65 12.40
CA ALA A 233 7.72 0.11 13.06
C ALA A 233 6.45 0.53 12.35
N ASN A 234 5.41 -0.28 12.49
CA ASN A 234 4.08 0.03 11.99
C ASN A 234 3.02 -0.11 13.08
N THR A 235 1.92 0.61 12.87
CA THR A 235 0.67 0.48 13.64
C THR A 235 -0.38 -0.29 12.86
N LEU A 236 -1.48 -0.65 13.53
CA LEU A 236 -2.54 -1.51 13.01
C LEU A 236 -3.91 -0.88 13.31
N ASP A 237 -4.80 -0.83 12.31
CA ASP A 237 -6.19 -0.30 12.39
C ASP A 237 -7.20 -1.36 12.82
N CYS A 238 -6.89 -2.07 13.91
CA CYS A 238 -7.72 -3.15 14.41
C CYS A 238 -7.65 -3.25 15.94
N GLN A 239 -8.67 -3.87 16.52
CA GLN A 239 -8.71 -4.16 17.96
C GLN A 239 -7.93 -5.44 18.32
N ASP A 240 -7.91 -6.42 17.42
CA ASP A 240 -7.23 -7.69 17.60
C ASP A 240 -6.73 -8.21 16.25
N ALA A 241 -5.43 -8.45 16.14
CA ALA A 241 -4.78 -8.82 14.89
C ALA A 241 -4.95 -10.31 14.53
N ASN A 242 -5.63 -11.10 15.37
CA ASN A 242 -6.02 -12.48 15.08
C ASN A 242 -7.49 -12.61 14.62
N ASN A 243 -8.15 -11.51 14.25
CA ASN A 243 -9.58 -11.48 13.89
C ASN A 243 -10.52 -11.97 15.01
N ASN A 244 -10.15 -11.81 16.28
CA ASN A 244 -11.03 -12.13 17.39
C ASN A 244 -11.90 -10.91 17.75
N THR A 245 -13.20 -10.97 17.46
CA THR A 245 -14.17 -9.89 17.75
C THR A 245 -14.25 -9.46 19.22
N ASN A 246 -13.80 -10.30 20.17
CA ASN A 246 -13.76 -9.96 21.60
C ASN A 246 -12.33 -9.83 22.15
N GLY A 247 -11.35 -9.84 21.26
CA GLY A 247 -9.94 -9.75 21.59
C GLY A 247 -9.45 -8.31 21.74
N TYR A 248 -8.25 -8.17 22.28
CA TYR A 248 -7.52 -6.90 22.42
C TYR A 248 -6.03 -7.09 22.10
N PHE A 249 -5.71 -8.12 21.31
CA PHE A 249 -4.37 -8.60 21.08
C PHE A 249 -3.78 -7.98 19.82
N THR A 250 -3.32 -6.74 19.96
CA THR A 250 -2.69 -5.99 18.86
C THR A 250 -1.91 -4.78 19.38
N GLY A 251 -1.15 -4.13 18.49
CA GLY A 251 -0.37 -2.93 18.73
C GLY A 251 0.82 -2.81 17.78
N CYS A 252 1.74 -1.88 18.06
CA CYS A 252 2.83 -1.58 17.16
C CYS A 252 3.78 -2.78 17.01
N THR A 253 4.22 -3.03 15.77
CA THR A 253 5.19 -4.06 15.45
C THR A 253 6.50 -3.44 15.01
N LEU A 254 7.62 -3.96 15.51
CA LEU A 254 8.97 -3.55 15.18
C LEU A 254 9.62 -4.51 14.18
N TRP A 255 10.35 -3.95 13.22
CA TRP A 255 11.00 -4.67 12.12
C TRP A 255 12.41 -4.14 11.90
N ASP A 256 13.27 -4.99 11.33
CA ASP A 256 14.56 -4.54 10.81
C ASP A 256 14.34 -3.82 9.46
N SER A 257 15.03 -2.70 9.22
CA SER A 257 14.98 -2.02 7.92
C SER A 257 16.04 -2.53 6.93
N ASP A 258 16.90 -3.45 7.36
CA ASP A 258 17.81 -4.18 6.49
C ASP A 258 17.00 -5.07 5.53
N THR A 259 17.12 -4.75 4.24
CA THR A 259 16.39 -5.39 3.16
C THR A 259 16.93 -6.80 2.86
N THR A 260 17.98 -7.26 3.53
CA THR A 260 18.38 -8.67 3.54
C THR A 260 17.64 -9.49 4.61
N ILE A 261 17.03 -8.83 5.60
CA ILE A 261 16.32 -9.43 6.72
C ILE A 261 14.80 -9.37 6.50
N TYR A 262 14.26 -8.16 6.38
CA TYR A 262 12.81 -7.93 6.34
C TYR A 262 12.13 -8.68 5.18
N ALA A 263 11.08 -9.42 5.51
CA ALA A 263 10.30 -10.29 4.63
C ALA A 263 11.14 -11.35 3.87
N ARG A 264 12.32 -11.71 4.39
CA ARG A 264 13.22 -12.71 3.75
C ARG A 264 13.67 -13.80 4.70
N ILE A 265 13.90 -13.48 5.97
CA ILE A 265 14.25 -14.49 6.97
C ILE A 265 12.99 -15.09 7.60
N ASN A 266 13.05 -16.35 8.04
CA ASN A 266 11.98 -17.02 8.78
C ASN A 266 10.61 -17.15 8.06
N GLN A 267 10.58 -17.00 6.73
CA GLN A 267 9.32 -16.98 6.00
C GLN A 267 8.60 -18.34 5.96
N ASN A 268 9.36 -19.45 6.12
CA ASN A 268 8.85 -20.82 6.08
C ASN A 268 9.34 -21.65 7.29
N GLY A 269 9.72 -20.96 8.38
CA GLY A 269 10.35 -21.57 9.56
C GLY A 269 9.41 -21.69 10.76
N PRO A 270 9.88 -22.23 11.89
CA PRO A 270 9.12 -22.26 13.14
C PRO A 270 8.96 -20.87 13.79
N LEU A 271 9.67 -19.86 13.29
CA LEU A 271 9.58 -18.48 13.72
C LEU A 271 8.52 -17.75 12.89
N LEU A 272 7.82 -16.80 13.51
CA LEU A 272 6.67 -16.12 12.93
C LEU A 272 7.09 -14.94 12.04
N GLY A 273 7.91 -15.21 11.03
CA GLY A 273 8.38 -14.20 10.08
C GLY A 273 9.57 -13.37 10.56
N SER A 274 9.77 -12.22 9.93
CA SER A 274 10.95 -11.37 10.09
C SER A 274 10.79 -10.22 11.09
N HIS A 275 9.61 -10.05 11.69
CA HIS A 275 9.39 -9.07 12.74
C HIS A 275 10.33 -9.32 13.93
N ILE A 276 10.67 -8.25 14.65
CA ILE A 276 11.54 -8.31 15.83
C ILE A 276 10.69 -8.53 17.08
N ASP A 277 9.63 -7.72 17.24
CA ASP A 277 8.73 -7.77 18.39
C ASP A 277 7.41 -7.05 18.07
N MET A 278 6.37 -7.32 18.84
CA MET A 278 5.08 -6.63 18.76
C MET A 278 4.51 -6.41 20.16
N ILE A 279 4.01 -5.21 20.41
CA ILE A 279 3.30 -4.92 21.66
C ILE A 279 1.85 -5.36 21.52
N HIS A 280 1.41 -6.41 22.23
CA HIS A 280 0.04 -6.93 22.15
C HIS A 280 -0.97 -6.31 23.13
N GLN A 281 -0.76 -5.06 23.54
CA GLN A 281 -1.60 -4.35 24.53
C GLN A 281 -1.87 -2.90 24.13
N SER A 282 -1.87 -2.60 22.85
CA SER A 282 -2.08 -1.23 22.34
C SER A 282 -3.05 -1.18 21.16
N PRO A 283 -4.32 -1.61 21.36
CA PRO A 283 -5.32 -1.79 20.31
C PRO A 283 -5.91 -0.51 19.69
N TYR A 284 -5.35 0.65 20.05
CA TYR A 284 -5.80 1.96 19.54
C TYR A 284 -4.62 2.83 19.10
N SER A 285 -3.44 2.23 18.94
CA SER A 285 -2.26 2.93 18.46
C SER A 285 -2.32 2.98 16.94
N GLU A 286 -2.95 4.02 16.39
CA GLU A 286 -3.11 4.20 14.93
C GLU A 286 -2.07 5.11 14.27
N GLY A 287 -1.25 5.78 15.07
CA GLY A 287 -0.22 6.67 14.59
C GLY A 287 1.12 6.31 15.21
N ILE A 288 2.18 6.45 14.42
CA ILE A 288 3.54 6.26 14.88
C ILE A 288 4.44 7.38 14.36
N ALA A 289 5.41 7.76 15.18
CA ALA A 289 6.48 8.65 14.79
C ALA A 289 7.76 8.15 15.45
N SER A 290 8.86 8.20 14.70
CA SER A 290 10.19 8.02 15.28
C SER A 290 10.74 9.37 15.71
N ALA A 291 11.51 9.36 16.80
CA ALA A 291 12.11 10.55 17.42
C ALA A 291 13.51 10.79 16.87
#